data_AF-A0A845Z1G4-F1
#
_entry.id   AF-A0A845Z1G4-F1
#
_cell.length_a   1.000
_cell.length_b   1.000
_cell.length_c   1.000
_cell.angle_alpha   90.00
_cell.angle_beta   90.00
_cell.angle_gamma   90.00
#
_symmetry.space_group_name_H-M   'P 1'
#
loop_
_entity.id
_entity.type
_entity.pdbx_description
1 polymer ?
#
loop_
_entity_poly.entity_id
_entity_poly.type
_entity_poly.pdbx_seq_one_letter_code
_entity_poly.pdbx_strand_id
1 'polypeptide(L)'
;MQPEIEKILGTLELLTQPSLCFDLPGHEDGGNFVPFAWDVSEWGKFNIRNLCLSNGWLKITDVDATFKEWQYLEYIKHFPDFNLSLEQQNFRENSIKKLFQFLENNLEYLESFILDYHSDRTYTKFPGFIIGRTKSGDWIGIAQTVYKETKIPENMISRSPQISINSENLEENTLNLIVKIQEIISELGTIHLSGDLGGGYLYTYEHKFVFTTAKTKELVFEKIIQASEILEVNQFYNFYPNANYLQDWYRDNNYQELSQRYDTINRFFRHTFEETFMYRFSFWTQEYIYVLGKTPGKNLVGLYLDSEFIYNP
;
A
#
# COMPACT_ATOMS: atom_id res chain seq x y z
N MET A 1 12.16 -25.53 -5.11
CA MET A 1 10.73 -25.19 -5.29
C MET A 1 9.91 -26.48 -5.45
N GLN A 2 8.63 -26.50 -5.11
CA GLN A 2 7.80 -27.72 -5.25
C GLN A 2 7.39 -27.91 -6.73
N PRO A 3 7.34 -29.14 -7.28
CA PRO A 3 7.02 -29.37 -8.69
C PRO A 3 5.67 -28.79 -9.15
N GLU A 4 4.70 -28.72 -8.23
CA GLU A 4 3.40 -28.11 -8.50
C GLU A 4 3.50 -26.60 -8.73
N ILE A 5 4.34 -25.89 -7.95
CA ILE A 5 4.58 -24.46 -8.11
C ILE A 5 5.28 -24.19 -9.44
N GLU A 6 6.29 -25.01 -9.79
CA GLU A 6 7.00 -24.89 -11.07
C GLU A 6 6.06 -25.03 -12.27
N LYS A 7 5.09 -25.95 -12.19
CA LYS A 7 4.06 -26.09 -13.22
C LYS A 7 3.16 -24.87 -13.33
N ILE A 8 2.74 -24.29 -12.19
CA ILE A 8 1.91 -23.07 -12.17
C ILE A 8 2.68 -21.90 -12.77
N LEU A 9 3.94 -21.70 -12.35
CA LEU A 9 4.81 -20.65 -12.86
C LEU A 9 5.05 -20.79 -14.36
N GLY A 10 5.40 -21.98 -14.84
CA GLY A 10 5.58 -22.21 -16.27
C GLY A 10 4.30 -22.00 -17.09
N THR A 11 3.12 -22.27 -16.50
CA THR A 11 1.84 -21.94 -17.15
C THR A 11 1.62 -20.43 -17.22
N LEU A 12 1.88 -19.71 -16.12
CA LEU A 12 1.74 -18.26 -16.07
C LEU A 12 2.72 -17.57 -17.04
N GLU A 13 3.95 -18.07 -17.15
CA GLU A 13 4.94 -17.56 -18.10
C GLU A 13 4.46 -17.65 -19.55
N LEU A 14 3.88 -18.79 -19.94
CA LEU A 14 3.27 -18.97 -21.27
C LEU A 14 2.09 -18.02 -21.50
N LEU A 15 1.31 -17.72 -20.46
CA LEU A 15 0.15 -16.82 -20.56
C LEU A 15 0.59 -15.34 -20.66
N THR A 16 1.72 -14.98 -20.06
CA THR A 16 2.23 -13.60 -20.07
C THR A 16 3.14 -13.29 -21.26
N GLN A 17 3.71 -14.28 -21.95
CA GLN A 17 4.56 -14.06 -23.14
C GLN A 17 3.80 -13.54 -24.39
N PRO A 18 4.46 -12.79 -25.30
CA PRO A 18 5.82 -12.24 -25.18
C PRO A 18 5.90 -11.07 -24.19
N SER A 19 4.80 -10.36 -23.99
CA SER A 19 4.57 -9.43 -22.89
C SER A 19 3.06 -9.31 -22.66
N LEU A 20 2.63 -9.23 -21.41
CA LEU A 20 1.25 -8.92 -21.04
C LEU A 20 1.24 -7.51 -20.44
N CYS A 21 1.19 -6.56 -21.36
CA CYS A 21 1.10 -5.14 -21.07
C CYS A 21 -0.24 -4.85 -20.36
N PHE A 22 -0.11 -4.10 -19.27
CA PHE A 22 -1.20 -3.65 -18.41
C PHE A 22 -0.90 -2.21 -18.04
N ASP A 23 -1.45 -1.26 -18.79
CA ASP A 23 -1.19 0.13 -18.44
C ASP A 23 -2.10 0.50 -17.25
N LEU A 24 -1.55 1.28 -16.33
CA LEU A 24 -2.29 1.83 -15.20
C LEU A 24 -2.69 3.28 -15.50
N PRO A 25 -3.82 3.78 -14.98
CA PRO A 25 -4.16 5.19 -15.10
C PRO A 25 -3.05 6.08 -14.52
N GLY A 26 -2.52 6.98 -15.34
CA GLY A 26 -1.38 7.84 -15.01
C GLY A 26 -0.01 7.24 -15.33
N HIS A 27 0.10 5.96 -15.70
CA HIS A 27 1.37 5.31 -15.99
C HIS A 27 1.49 5.11 -17.49
N GLU A 28 2.04 6.10 -18.19
CA GLU A 28 2.03 6.20 -19.66
C GLU A 28 2.72 5.01 -20.37
N ASP A 29 3.74 4.41 -19.76
CA ASP A 29 4.44 3.24 -20.30
C ASP A 29 3.88 1.90 -19.78
N GLY A 30 2.91 1.97 -18.85
CA GLY A 30 2.31 0.82 -18.19
C GLY A 30 3.29 -0.08 -17.44
N GLY A 31 2.81 -1.28 -17.13
CA GLY A 31 3.62 -2.35 -16.56
C GLY A 31 3.39 -3.66 -17.29
N ASN A 32 4.24 -4.65 -17.02
CA ASN A 32 4.07 -6.00 -17.55
C ASN A 32 3.91 -6.99 -16.41
N PHE A 33 2.86 -7.82 -16.48
CA PHE A 33 2.72 -8.89 -15.51
C PHE A 33 3.77 -9.98 -15.74
N VAL A 34 4.47 -10.34 -14.66
CA VAL A 34 5.41 -11.45 -14.61
C VAL A 34 4.97 -12.50 -13.58
N PRO A 35 5.24 -13.79 -13.82
CA PRO A 35 4.99 -14.83 -12.81
C PRO A 35 5.76 -14.57 -11.52
N PHE A 36 5.11 -14.84 -10.39
CA PHE A 36 5.66 -14.65 -9.05
C PHE A 36 5.30 -15.83 -8.14
N ALA A 37 6.23 -16.24 -7.29
CA ALA A 37 5.98 -17.18 -6.21
C ALA A 37 6.68 -16.71 -4.93
N TRP A 38 5.97 -16.82 -3.80
CA TRP A 38 6.55 -16.54 -2.49
C TRP A 38 7.35 -17.76 -1.99
N ASP A 39 8.66 -17.60 -1.81
CA ASP A 39 9.50 -18.64 -1.24
C ASP A 39 9.55 -18.53 0.30
N VAL A 40 8.85 -19.44 0.98
CA VAL A 40 8.80 -19.49 2.45
C VAL A 40 10.16 -19.83 3.05
N SER A 41 11.03 -20.57 2.34
CA SER A 41 12.35 -20.95 2.84
C SER A 41 13.34 -19.79 2.83
N GLU A 42 13.18 -18.85 1.89
CA GLU A 42 14.02 -17.66 1.79
C GLU A 42 13.47 -16.48 2.59
N TRP A 43 12.15 -16.23 2.52
CA TRP A 43 11.54 -15.00 3.03
C TRP A 43 10.63 -15.24 4.25
N GLY A 44 10.54 -16.48 4.73
CA GLY A 44 9.71 -16.88 5.87
C GLY A 44 8.22 -16.88 5.55
N LYS A 45 7.38 -16.93 6.58
CA LYS A 45 5.92 -16.89 6.41
C LYS A 45 5.50 -15.60 5.72
N PHE A 46 4.65 -15.70 4.70
CA PHE A 46 4.09 -14.52 4.03
C PHE A 46 3.32 -13.63 5.01
N ASN A 47 3.65 -12.35 4.98
CA ASN A 47 2.91 -11.24 5.56
C ASN A 47 3.45 -9.95 4.92
N ILE A 48 2.71 -8.85 5.05
CA ILE A 48 3.08 -7.56 4.44
C ILE A 48 4.46 -7.09 4.88
N ARG A 49 4.81 -7.25 6.16
CA ARG A 49 6.14 -6.86 6.67
C ARG A 49 7.26 -7.61 5.97
N ASN A 50 7.14 -8.94 5.82
CA ASN A 50 8.15 -9.75 5.15
C ASN A 50 8.20 -9.45 3.64
N LEU A 51 7.07 -9.16 3.00
CA LEU A 51 7.03 -8.71 1.61
C LEU A 51 7.77 -7.38 1.42
N CYS A 52 7.56 -6.41 2.31
CA CYS A 52 8.31 -5.15 2.25
C CYS A 52 9.81 -5.36 2.53
N LEU A 53 10.18 -6.29 3.41
CA LEU A 53 11.59 -6.62 3.67
C LEU A 53 12.26 -7.30 2.48
N SER A 54 11.59 -8.26 1.83
CA SER A 54 12.15 -9.01 0.70
C SER A 54 12.40 -8.10 -0.51
N ASN A 55 11.58 -7.07 -0.70
CA ASN A 55 11.77 -6.07 -1.75
C ASN A 55 12.73 -4.93 -1.34
N GLY A 56 13.26 -4.95 -0.11
CA GLY A 56 14.13 -3.89 0.40
C GLY A 56 13.42 -2.57 0.70
N TRP A 57 12.07 -2.56 0.71
CA TRP A 57 11.30 -1.35 0.94
C TRP A 57 11.29 -0.92 2.41
N LEU A 58 11.30 -1.89 3.33
CA LEU A 58 11.18 -1.60 4.74
C LEU A 58 12.54 -1.31 5.39
N LYS A 59 12.70 -0.11 5.96
CA LYS A 59 13.87 0.27 6.75
C LYS A 59 13.45 0.61 8.17
N ILE A 60 14.22 0.11 9.14
CA ILE A 60 14.07 0.52 10.55
C ILE A 60 14.73 1.89 10.70
N THR A 61 14.07 2.80 11.42
CA THR A 61 14.60 4.12 11.74
C THR A 61 14.44 4.43 13.23
N ASP A 62 15.12 5.48 13.68
CA ASP A 62 14.95 6.02 15.01
C ASP A 62 13.57 6.66 15.15
N VAL A 63 12.90 6.40 16.27
CA VAL A 63 11.58 6.96 16.58
C VAL A 63 11.64 8.49 16.65
N ASP A 64 12.74 9.06 17.19
CA ASP A 64 12.97 10.51 17.24
C ASP A 64 13.11 11.11 15.84
N ALA A 65 13.65 10.34 14.88
CA ALA A 65 13.79 10.81 13.50
C ALA A 65 12.43 10.92 12.82
N THR A 66 11.56 9.91 12.95
CA THR A 66 10.19 9.97 12.43
C THR A 66 9.36 11.02 13.13
N PHE A 67 9.52 11.19 14.44
CA PHE A 67 8.89 12.28 15.17
C PHE A 67 9.28 13.66 14.63
N LYS A 68 10.58 13.90 14.39
CA LYS A 68 11.05 15.16 13.79
C LYS A 68 10.50 15.37 12.39
N GLU A 69 10.48 14.33 11.56
CA GLU A 69 9.89 14.37 10.22
C GLU A 69 8.43 14.83 10.28
N TRP A 70 7.64 14.22 11.17
CA TRP A 70 6.25 14.61 11.42
C TRP A 70 6.11 16.06 11.87
N GLN A 71 6.93 16.52 12.82
CA GLN A 71 6.91 17.90 13.30
C GLN A 71 7.22 18.91 12.20
N TYR A 72 8.21 18.60 11.37
CA TYR A 72 8.63 19.46 10.27
C TYR A 72 7.77 19.31 9.02
N LEU A 73 6.85 18.35 9.00
CA LEU A 73 5.94 18.11 7.88
C LEU A 73 6.73 17.93 6.57
N GLU A 74 7.85 17.19 6.63
CA GLU A 74 8.80 17.11 5.51
C GLU A 74 8.13 16.54 4.25
N TYR A 75 7.31 15.49 4.41
CA TYR A 75 6.58 14.89 3.31
C TYR A 75 5.67 15.89 2.57
N ILE A 76 4.84 16.64 3.30
CA ILE A 76 3.85 17.53 2.66
C ILE A 76 4.44 18.82 2.11
N LYS A 77 5.67 19.19 2.50
CA LYS A 77 6.39 20.32 1.89
C LYS A 77 6.73 20.10 0.41
N HIS A 78 6.63 18.87 -0.07
CA HIS A 78 6.79 18.55 -1.49
C HIS A 78 5.58 18.96 -2.35
N PHE A 79 4.43 19.29 -1.74
CA PHE A 79 3.24 19.73 -2.48
C PHE A 79 3.28 21.24 -2.73
N PRO A 80 3.17 21.69 -3.99
CA PRO A 80 3.32 23.12 -4.36
C PRO A 80 2.41 24.11 -3.63
N ASP A 81 1.22 23.67 -3.22
CA ASP A 81 0.21 24.50 -2.59
C ASP A 81 0.29 24.49 -1.04
N PHE A 82 1.20 23.68 -0.48
CA PHE A 82 1.35 23.56 0.96
C PHE A 82 1.79 24.89 1.58
N ASN A 83 0.89 25.46 2.38
CA ASN A 83 1.17 26.67 3.13
C ASN A 83 0.41 26.65 4.46
N LEU A 84 1.13 26.84 5.56
CA LEU A 84 0.58 27.01 6.90
C LEU A 84 1.07 28.31 7.49
N SER A 85 0.20 29.04 8.18
CA SER A 85 0.61 30.19 8.99
C SER A 85 1.53 29.74 10.13
N LEU A 86 2.35 30.66 10.65
CA LEU A 86 3.23 30.36 11.78
C LEU A 86 2.46 29.85 13.01
N GLU A 87 1.25 30.37 13.23
CA GLU A 87 0.36 29.90 14.30
C GLU A 87 -0.07 28.44 14.08
N GLN A 88 -0.48 28.08 12.86
CA GLN A 88 -0.84 26.71 12.50
C GLN A 88 0.34 25.76 12.63
N GLN A 89 1.54 26.17 12.19
CA GLN A 89 2.76 25.38 12.34
C GLN A 89 3.06 25.10 13.82
N ASN A 90 3.08 26.15 14.65
CA ASN A 90 3.34 26.03 16.09
C ASN A 90 2.28 25.16 16.79
N PHE A 91 1.00 25.31 16.42
CA PHE A 91 -0.08 24.49 16.97
C PHE A 91 0.11 23.00 16.65
N ARG A 92 0.43 22.68 15.38
CA ARG A 92 0.66 21.30 14.95
C ARG A 92 1.92 20.70 15.59
N GLU A 93 3.03 21.43 15.62
CA GLU A 93 4.27 20.98 16.26
C GLU A 93 4.04 20.60 17.72
N ASN A 94 3.32 21.46 18.47
CA ASN A 94 2.97 21.19 19.87
C ASN A 94 2.05 19.98 20.02
N SER A 95 1.08 19.81 19.11
CA SER A 95 0.14 18.68 19.15
C SER A 95 0.83 17.35 18.80
N ILE A 96 1.74 17.35 17.82
CA ILE A 96 2.60 16.21 17.50
C ILE A 96 3.51 15.87 18.70
N LYS A 97 4.07 16.88 19.36
CA LYS A 97 4.86 16.69 20.59
C LYS A 97 4.05 16.06 21.73
N LYS A 98 2.81 16.51 21.94
CA LYS A 98 1.88 15.88 22.91
C LYS A 98 1.60 14.43 22.55
N LEU A 99 1.35 14.15 21.26
CA LEU A 99 1.13 12.78 20.79
C LEU A 99 2.35 11.91 21.11
N PHE A 100 3.55 12.36 20.76
CA PHE A 100 4.77 11.59 20.99
C PHE A 100 5.02 11.31 22.47
N GLN A 101 4.93 12.34 23.33
CA GLN A 101 5.04 12.15 24.78
C GLN A 101 3.98 11.18 25.31
N PHE A 102 2.77 11.21 24.75
CA PHE A 102 1.73 10.26 25.13
C PHE A 102 2.11 8.82 24.74
N LEU A 103 2.67 8.61 23.55
CA LEU A 103 3.11 7.27 23.10
C LEU A 103 4.26 6.75 23.95
N GLU A 104 5.30 7.54 24.19
CA GLU A 104 6.46 7.15 25.01
C GLU A 104 6.07 6.73 26.43
N ASN A 105 5.09 7.41 27.03
CA ASN A 105 4.64 7.12 28.39
C ASN A 105 3.74 5.89 28.50
N ASN A 106 3.10 5.47 27.40
CA ASN A 106 2.04 4.47 27.43
C ASN A 106 2.34 3.20 26.62
N LEU A 107 3.33 3.23 25.73
CA LEU A 107 3.72 2.12 24.88
C LEU A 107 5.13 1.62 25.23
N GLU A 108 5.28 0.32 25.14
CA GLU A 108 6.53 -0.43 25.22
C GLU A 108 6.96 -0.83 23.81
N TYR A 109 8.26 -1.09 23.59
CA TYR A 109 8.78 -1.56 22.30
C TYR A 109 8.40 -0.65 21.12
N LEU A 110 8.54 0.66 21.29
CA LEU A 110 8.37 1.61 20.20
C LEU A 110 9.41 1.33 19.11
N GLU A 111 8.91 1.08 17.91
CA GLU A 111 9.73 0.89 16.72
C GLU A 111 9.21 1.81 15.62
N SER A 112 10.14 2.38 14.87
CA SER A 112 9.80 3.22 13.73
C SER A 112 10.36 2.66 12.44
N PHE A 113 9.59 2.87 11.38
CA PHE A 113 9.81 2.32 10.07
C PHE A 113 9.62 3.39 9.01
N ILE A 114 10.42 3.29 7.95
CA ILE A 114 10.22 4.04 6.71
C ILE A 114 10.02 3.02 5.61
N LEU A 115 9.04 3.28 4.75
CA LEU A 115 8.94 2.59 3.47
C LEU A 115 9.67 3.44 2.44
N ASP A 116 10.78 2.91 1.96
CA ASP A 116 11.58 3.53 0.93
C ASP A 116 11.44 2.69 -0.34
N TYR A 117 11.35 3.31 -1.51
CA TYR A 117 11.42 2.60 -2.76
C TYR A 117 12.53 3.23 -3.58
N HIS A 118 13.34 2.39 -4.22
CA HIS A 118 14.41 2.87 -5.06
C HIS A 118 13.81 3.52 -6.31
N SER A 119 13.74 4.84 -6.32
CA SER A 119 13.50 5.63 -7.53
C SER A 119 14.67 6.56 -7.74
N ASP A 120 15.30 6.45 -8.91
CA ASP A 120 16.34 7.37 -9.34
C ASP A 120 15.77 8.77 -9.67
N ARG A 121 14.45 8.93 -9.67
CA ARG A 121 13.73 10.10 -10.19
C ARG A 121 13.00 10.93 -9.14
N THR A 122 12.72 10.38 -7.96
CA THR A 122 11.94 11.06 -6.91
C THR A 122 12.69 11.06 -5.57
N TYR A 123 13.06 12.27 -5.11
CA TYR A 123 13.72 12.49 -3.81
C TYR A 123 12.74 12.56 -2.62
N THR A 124 11.46 12.22 -2.84
CA THR A 124 10.44 12.37 -1.80
C THR A 124 10.53 11.21 -0.83
N LYS A 125 11.04 11.50 0.37
CA LYS A 125 11.01 10.54 1.47
C LYS A 125 9.57 10.37 1.94
N PHE A 126 9.14 9.12 2.02
CA PHE A 126 7.84 8.79 2.58
C PHE A 126 7.85 9.05 4.09
N PRO A 127 6.72 9.50 4.66
CA PRO A 127 6.64 9.74 6.08
C PRO A 127 6.85 8.42 6.82
N GLY A 128 7.61 8.48 7.90
CA GLY A 128 7.79 7.31 8.75
C GLY A 128 6.50 6.95 9.47
N PHE A 129 6.43 5.72 9.97
CA PHE A 129 5.39 5.30 10.90
C PHE A 129 5.98 4.68 12.16
N ILE A 130 5.21 4.73 13.24
CA ILE A 130 5.60 4.22 14.54
C ILE A 130 4.61 3.12 14.93
N ILE A 131 5.13 2.02 15.47
CA ILE A 131 4.32 1.01 16.15
C ILE A 131 4.84 0.82 17.56
N GLY A 132 3.95 0.51 18.50
CA GLY A 132 4.31 0.21 19.88
C GLY A 132 3.31 -0.74 20.50
N ARG A 133 3.74 -1.43 21.56
CA ARG A 133 2.94 -2.41 22.29
C ARG A 133 2.40 -1.80 23.58
N THR A 134 1.13 -1.94 23.86
CA THR A 134 0.56 -1.56 25.16
C THR A 134 1.01 -2.52 26.25
N LYS A 135 0.88 -2.10 27.52
CA LYS A 135 1.11 -2.98 28.67
C LYS A 135 0.20 -4.22 28.68
N SER A 136 -0.97 -4.12 28.06
CA SER A 136 -1.92 -5.23 27.89
C SER A 136 -1.55 -6.19 26.74
N GLY A 137 -0.51 -5.87 25.96
CA GLY A 137 0.00 -6.73 24.89
C GLY A 137 -0.58 -6.44 23.51
N ASP A 138 -1.56 -5.54 23.41
CA ASP A 138 -2.06 -5.05 22.13
C ASP A 138 -1.02 -4.16 21.45
N TRP A 139 -1.11 -4.00 20.14
CA TRP A 139 -0.24 -3.15 19.35
C TRP A 139 -1.02 -1.95 18.81
N ILE A 140 -0.36 -0.79 18.81
CA ILE A 140 -0.86 0.46 18.22
C ILE A 140 0.12 0.89 17.13
N GLY A 141 -0.40 1.30 15.98
CA GLY A 141 0.38 1.88 14.88
C GLY A 141 -0.13 3.26 14.55
N ILE A 142 0.77 4.19 14.23
CA ILE A 142 0.47 5.58 13.87
C ILE A 142 1.30 5.97 12.66
N ALA A 143 0.66 6.60 11.68
CA ALA A 143 1.27 7.07 10.45
C ALA A 143 0.60 8.36 9.98
N GLN A 144 1.21 9.01 9.01
CA GLN A 144 0.52 9.99 8.16
C GLN A 144 -0.05 9.28 6.94
N THR A 145 -1.14 9.79 6.36
CA THR A 145 -1.55 9.37 5.03
C THR A 145 -0.48 9.73 4.01
N VAL A 146 -0.50 9.06 2.86
CA VAL A 146 0.34 9.36 1.71
C VAL A 146 -0.56 9.56 0.50
N TYR A 147 -0.21 10.52 -0.34
CA TYR A 147 -0.88 10.73 -1.61
C TYR A 147 -0.73 9.54 -2.56
N LYS A 148 -1.85 9.18 -3.18
CA LYS A 148 -1.96 8.13 -4.19
C LYS A 148 -2.53 8.72 -5.46
N GLU A 149 -1.69 8.80 -6.50
CA GLU A 149 -2.05 9.32 -7.82
C GLU A 149 -3.05 8.39 -8.52
N THR A 150 -2.70 7.11 -8.59
CA THR A 150 -3.43 6.16 -9.43
C THR A 150 -4.71 5.67 -8.74
N LYS A 151 -5.82 5.73 -9.46
CA LYS A 151 -7.08 5.08 -9.07
C LYS A 151 -7.44 4.00 -10.09
N ILE A 152 -7.20 2.74 -9.75
CA ILE A 152 -7.48 1.60 -10.63
C ILE A 152 -8.99 1.31 -10.65
N PRO A 153 -9.69 1.44 -11.81
CA PRO A 153 -11.13 1.19 -11.89
C PRO A 153 -11.50 -0.28 -11.72
N GLU A 154 -12.72 -0.54 -11.25
CA GLU A 154 -13.27 -1.92 -11.15
C GLU A 154 -13.38 -2.62 -12.51
N ASN A 155 -13.56 -1.84 -13.59
CA ASN A 155 -13.58 -2.37 -14.96
C ASN A 155 -12.19 -2.79 -15.47
N MET A 156 -11.11 -2.42 -14.77
CA MET A 156 -9.73 -2.79 -15.09
C MET A 156 -9.26 -3.94 -14.18
N ILE A 157 -9.45 -3.83 -12.87
CA ILE A 157 -9.24 -4.94 -11.91
C ILE A 157 -10.49 -5.03 -11.03
N SER A 158 -11.29 -6.06 -11.25
CA SER A 158 -12.45 -6.35 -10.41
C SER A 158 -11.99 -6.93 -9.09
N ARG A 159 -12.37 -6.26 -8.01
CA ARG A 159 -11.95 -6.63 -6.66
C ARG A 159 -12.95 -6.13 -5.62
N SER A 160 -12.80 -6.60 -4.38
CA SER A 160 -13.53 -6.02 -3.26
C SER A 160 -12.64 -5.89 -2.04
N PRO A 161 -12.89 -4.88 -1.18
CA PRO A 161 -12.22 -4.77 0.11
C PRO A 161 -12.26 -6.12 0.83
N GLN A 162 -11.10 -6.56 1.32
CA GLN A 162 -11.09 -7.72 2.17
C GLN A 162 -11.81 -7.35 3.46
N ILE A 163 -12.92 -8.05 3.76
CA ILE A 163 -13.61 -7.88 5.04
C ILE A 163 -12.69 -8.49 6.10
N SER A 164 -11.88 -7.65 6.73
CA SER A 164 -11.16 -8.05 7.93
C SER A 164 -12.21 -8.21 9.04
N ILE A 165 -12.70 -9.44 9.25
CA ILE A 165 -13.55 -9.80 10.39
C ILE A 165 -12.68 -9.78 11.64
N ASN A 166 -12.31 -8.58 12.09
CA ASN A 166 -11.55 -8.41 13.31
C ASN A 166 -12.35 -7.51 14.24
N SER A 167 -13.42 -8.08 14.80
CA SER A 167 -13.89 -7.69 16.14
C SER A 167 -12.85 -8.17 17.16
N GLU A 168 -11.66 -7.57 17.12
CA GLU A 168 -10.65 -7.85 18.11
C GLU A 168 -11.15 -7.29 19.44
N ASN A 169 -11.34 -8.16 20.43
CA ASN A 169 -11.62 -7.76 21.80
C ASN A 169 -10.35 -7.11 22.36
N LEU A 170 -10.23 -5.80 22.14
CA LEU A 170 -9.17 -4.98 22.72
C LEU A 170 -9.35 -4.91 24.23
N GLU A 171 -8.24 -4.85 24.95
CA GLU A 171 -8.26 -4.71 26.39
C GLU A 171 -8.72 -3.29 26.79
N GLU A 172 -9.38 -3.14 27.94
CA GLU A 172 -9.94 -1.86 28.40
C GLU A 172 -8.89 -0.74 28.44
N ASN A 173 -7.67 -1.06 28.87
CA ASN A 173 -6.56 -0.11 28.86
C ASN A 173 -6.22 0.38 27.44
N THR A 174 -6.23 -0.52 26.45
CA THR A 174 -6.01 -0.17 25.04
C THR A 174 -7.12 0.74 24.53
N LEU A 175 -8.37 0.47 24.87
CA LEU A 175 -9.51 1.31 24.50
C LEU A 175 -9.36 2.73 25.05
N ASN A 176 -8.92 2.89 26.30
CA ASN A 176 -8.67 4.20 26.90
C ASN A 176 -7.53 4.96 26.18
N LEU A 177 -6.47 4.27 25.77
CA LEU A 177 -5.38 4.87 25.00
C LEU A 177 -5.85 5.33 23.62
N ILE A 178 -6.67 4.51 22.94
CA ILE A 178 -7.26 4.83 21.62
C ILE A 178 -8.07 6.12 21.69
N VAL A 179 -8.90 6.31 22.73
CA VAL A 179 -9.69 7.53 22.88
C VAL A 179 -8.78 8.76 22.95
N LYS A 180 -7.68 8.70 23.71
CA LYS A 180 -6.72 9.81 23.82
C LYS A 180 -5.94 10.06 22.52
N ILE A 181 -5.53 9.01 21.83
CA ILE A 181 -4.88 9.14 20.51
C ILE A 181 -5.84 9.78 19.52
N GLN A 182 -7.10 9.34 19.49
CA GLN A 182 -8.13 9.90 18.63
C GLN A 182 -8.40 11.37 18.94
N GLU A 183 -8.49 11.76 20.22
CA GLU A 183 -8.62 13.17 20.63
C GLU A 183 -7.48 14.02 20.03
N ILE A 184 -6.22 13.61 20.24
CA ILE A 184 -5.04 14.35 19.77
C ILE A 184 -4.98 14.41 18.23
N ILE A 185 -5.28 13.30 17.54
CA ILE A 185 -5.30 13.26 16.07
C ILE A 185 -6.45 14.10 15.50
N SER A 186 -7.61 14.11 16.15
CA SER A 186 -8.73 14.98 15.76
C SER A 186 -8.39 16.46 15.96
N GLU A 187 -7.66 16.81 17.02
CA GLU A 187 -7.15 18.18 17.23
C GLU A 187 -6.16 18.60 16.14
N LEU A 188 -5.29 17.69 15.69
CA LEU A 188 -4.39 17.95 14.57
C LEU A 188 -5.17 18.27 13.28
N GLY A 189 -6.28 17.59 13.03
CA GLY A 189 -7.12 17.82 11.87
C GLY A 189 -6.43 17.55 10.53
N THR A 190 -7.17 17.81 9.44
CA THR A 190 -6.74 17.49 8.07
C THR A 190 -6.15 18.72 7.38
N ILE A 191 -5.03 18.53 6.67
CA ILE A 191 -4.49 19.51 5.73
C ILE A 191 -5.02 19.12 4.35
N HIS A 192 -5.81 20.02 3.77
CA HIS A 192 -6.38 19.83 2.43
C HIS A 192 -5.38 20.40 1.44
N LEU A 193 -4.91 19.57 0.52
CA LEU A 193 -3.96 19.93 -0.52
C LEU A 193 -4.64 19.74 -1.88
N SER A 194 -4.55 20.73 -2.74
CA SER A 194 -5.04 20.68 -4.11
C SER A 194 -4.23 21.60 -5.00
N GLY A 195 -3.72 21.06 -6.10
CA GLY A 195 -2.88 21.84 -6.99
C GLY A 195 -2.53 21.09 -8.26
N ASP A 196 -1.43 21.50 -8.87
CA ASP A 196 -0.86 20.90 -10.07
C ASP A 196 0.59 20.48 -9.74
N LEU A 197 0.92 19.20 -9.92
CA LEU A 197 2.30 18.71 -9.79
C LEU A 197 3.20 19.15 -10.96
N GLY A 198 2.64 19.85 -11.94
CA GLY A 198 3.25 20.24 -13.21
C GLY A 198 2.55 19.52 -14.36
N GLY A 199 2.62 20.06 -15.58
CA GLY A 199 2.11 19.36 -16.78
C GLY A 199 0.59 19.13 -16.82
N GLY A 200 -0.20 19.73 -15.91
CA GLY A 200 -1.63 19.49 -15.80
C GLY A 200 -2.01 18.27 -14.96
N TYR A 201 -1.07 17.70 -14.20
CA TYR A 201 -1.33 16.63 -13.24
C TYR A 201 -1.94 17.23 -11.96
N LEU A 202 -3.24 17.47 -12.03
CA LEU A 202 -4.03 17.99 -10.93
C LEU A 202 -4.19 16.96 -9.83
N TYR A 203 -3.98 17.36 -8.59
CA TYR A 203 -4.19 16.51 -7.42
C TYR A 203 -5.17 17.14 -6.43
N THR A 204 -5.80 16.25 -5.67
CA THR A 204 -6.50 16.57 -4.42
C THR A 204 -6.08 15.53 -3.40
N TYR A 205 -5.67 15.96 -2.22
CA TYR A 205 -5.11 15.10 -1.21
C TYR A 205 -5.45 15.59 0.20
N GLU A 206 -5.98 14.68 1.01
CA GLU A 206 -6.34 14.94 2.40
C GLU A 206 -5.26 14.38 3.33
N HIS A 207 -4.28 15.21 3.67
CA HIS A 207 -3.21 14.81 4.57
C HIS A 207 -3.66 14.84 6.04
N LYS A 208 -3.54 13.70 6.71
CA LYS A 208 -3.91 13.54 8.12
C LYS A 208 -3.09 12.46 8.79
N PHE A 209 -3.09 12.48 10.12
CA PHE A 209 -2.62 11.36 10.91
C PHE A 209 -3.70 10.28 10.99
N VAL A 210 -3.26 9.04 10.96
CA VAL A 210 -4.09 7.85 11.11
C VAL A 210 -3.47 6.93 12.14
N PHE A 211 -4.30 6.13 12.78
CA PHE A 211 -3.83 5.09 13.69
C PHE A 211 -4.67 3.84 13.56
N THR A 212 -4.10 2.74 14.02
CA THR A 212 -4.78 1.44 14.06
C THR A 212 -4.33 0.63 15.27
N THR A 213 -5.03 -0.46 15.53
CA THR A 213 -4.67 -1.40 16.57
C THR A 213 -4.78 -2.85 16.10
N ALA A 214 -3.99 -3.72 16.73
CA ALA A 214 -4.06 -5.15 16.50
C ALA A 214 -3.51 -5.97 17.68
N LYS A 215 -3.86 -7.25 17.77
CA LYS A 215 -3.27 -8.20 18.73
C LYS A 215 -1.82 -8.57 18.43
N THR A 216 -1.35 -8.40 17.19
CA THR A 216 0.03 -8.77 16.80
C THR A 216 0.73 -7.65 16.05
N LYS A 217 2.05 -7.68 16.10
CA LYS A 217 2.91 -6.71 15.42
C LYS A 217 2.75 -6.74 13.91
N GLU A 218 2.66 -7.93 13.32
CA GLU A 218 2.49 -8.11 11.88
C GLU A 218 1.16 -7.54 11.40
N LEU A 219 0.10 -7.71 12.20
CA LEU A 219 -1.22 -7.23 11.85
C LEU A 219 -1.36 -5.72 12.04
N VAL A 220 -0.76 -5.13 13.09
CA VAL A 220 -0.77 -3.66 13.24
C VAL A 220 0.01 -3.01 12.10
N PHE A 221 1.11 -3.64 11.67
CA PHE A 221 1.94 -3.18 10.56
C PHE A 221 1.15 -3.17 9.25
N GLU A 222 0.47 -4.27 8.92
CA GLU A 222 -0.39 -4.33 7.74
C GLU A 222 -1.53 -3.30 7.79
N LYS A 223 -2.23 -3.20 8.93
CA LYS A 223 -3.34 -2.26 9.09
C LYS A 223 -2.90 -0.80 9.01
N ILE A 224 -1.71 -0.45 9.52
CA ILE A 224 -1.28 0.96 9.54
C ILE A 224 -0.85 1.42 8.16
N ILE A 225 -0.23 0.54 7.36
CA ILE A 225 0.12 0.83 5.96
C ILE A 225 -1.14 0.91 5.09
N GLN A 226 -2.17 0.11 5.39
CA GLN A 226 -3.48 0.26 4.75
C GLN A 226 -4.14 1.60 5.13
N ALA A 227 -4.13 1.96 6.41
CA ALA A 227 -4.70 3.20 6.89
C ALA A 227 -3.96 4.45 6.35
N SER A 228 -2.66 4.34 6.07
CA SER A 228 -1.85 5.39 5.45
C SER A 228 -2.04 5.50 3.93
N GLU A 229 -2.90 4.66 3.35
CA GLU A 229 -3.23 4.59 1.92
C GLU A 229 -2.10 4.08 1.00
N ILE A 230 -0.99 3.63 1.57
CA ILE A 230 0.13 3.04 0.83
C ILE A 230 -0.23 1.64 0.31
N LEU A 231 -0.99 0.86 1.10
CA LEU A 231 -1.37 -0.51 0.77
C LEU A 231 -2.88 -0.65 0.55
N GLU A 232 -3.28 -1.30 -0.54
CA GLU A 232 -4.61 -1.88 -0.71
C GLU A 232 -4.52 -3.41 -0.65
N VAL A 233 -5.34 -4.03 0.20
CA VAL A 233 -5.52 -5.48 0.25
C VAL A 233 -6.95 -5.82 -0.13
N ASN A 234 -7.12 -6.55 -1.24
CA ASN A 234 -8.44 -6.86 -1.78
C ASN A 234 -8.57 -8.33 -2.17
N GLN A 235 -9.80 -8.83 -2.12
CA GLN A 235 -10.14 -10.06 -2.83
C GLN A 235 -10.11 -9.77 -4.33
N PHE A 236 -9.30 -10.52 -5.08
CA PHE A 236 -9.23 -10.40 -6.54
C PHE A 236 -10.28 -11.29 -7.20
N TYR A 237 -10.89 -10.78 -8.28
CA TYR A 237 -11.83 -11.55 -9.10
C TYR A 237 -11.36 -11.72 -10.54
N ASN A 238 -11.12 -10.60 -11.25
CA ASN A 238 -10.80 -10.62 -12.68
C ASN A 238 -10.00 -9.39 -13.11
N PHE A 239 -9.11 -9.57 -14.08
CA PHE A 239 -8.66 -8.49 -14.94
C PHE A 239 -9.69 -8.20 -16.02
N TYR A 240 -9.92 -6.93 -16.34
CA TYR A 240 -10.81 -6.46 -17.40
C TYR A 240 -12.13 -7.23 -17.50
N PRO A 241 -12.98 -7.23 -16.44
CA PRO A 241 -14.29 -7.90 -16.47
C PRO A 241 -15.21 -7.41 -17.59
N ASN A 242 -14.93 -6.22 -18.14
CA ASN A 242 -15.67 -5.63 -19.24
C ASN A 242 -14.72 -5.37 -20.42
N ALA A 243 -14.82 -6.19 -21.48
CA ALA A 243 -13.98 -6.07 -22.68
C ALA A 243 -14.11 -4.70 -23.38
N ASN A 244 -15.24 -4.00 -23.23
CA ASN A 244 -15.41 -2.66 -23.82
C ASN A 244 -14.46 -1.64 -23.18
N TYR A 245 -14.07 -1.85 -21.91
CA TYR A 245 -13.09 -0.98 -21.25
C TYR A 245 -11.71 -1.08 -21.93
N LEU A 246 -11.31 -2.28 -22.38
CA LEU A 246 -10.09 -2.45 -23.17
C LEU A 246 -10.19 -1.72 -24.52
N GLN A 247 -11.35 -1.76 -25.17
CA GLN A 247 -11.57 -1.08 -26.45
C GLN A 247 -11.45 0.45 -26.32
N ASP A 248 -12.00 1.03 -25.26
CA ASP A 248 -11.95 2.47 -25.02
C ASP A 248 -10.49 2.96 -24.83
N TRP A 249 -9.64 2.06 -24.34
CA TRP A 249 -8.26 2.36 -23.96
C TRP A 249 -7.24 2.01 -25.03
N TYR A 250 -7.30 0.77 -25.51
CA TYR A 250 -6.54 0.27 -26.65
C TYR A 250 -7.41 0.46 -27.90
N ARG A 251 -7.37 1.67 -28.47
CA ARG A 251 -8.12 2.06 -29.69
C ARG A 251 -7.70 1.31 -30.96
N ASP A 252 -6.84 0.30 -30.82
CA ASP A 252 -6.33 -0.54 -31.89
C ASP A 252 -7.13 -1.82 -32.07
N ASN A 253 -7.08 -2.40 -33.26
CA ASN A 253 -7.80 -3.65 -33.60
C ASN A 253 -7.36 -4.88 -32.77
N ASN A 254 -6.32 -4.77 -31.93
CA ASN A 254 -5.77 -5.87 -31.15
C ASN A 254 -6.44 -6.08 -29.77
N TYR A 255 -7.40 -5.22 -29.38
CA TYR A 255 -8.05 -5.35 -28.06
C TYR A 255 -8.78 -6.69 -27.86
N GLN A 256 -9.26 -7.32 -28.94
CA GLN A 256 -9.94 -8.62 -28.87
C GLN A 256 -8.99 -9.76 -28.48
N GLU A 257 -7.79 -9.76 -29.05
CA GLU A 257 -6.74 -10.73 -28.69
C GLU A 257 -6.32 -10.52 -27.23
N LEU A 258 -6.10 -9.27 -26.83
CA LEU A 258 -5.75 -8.93 -25.46
C LEU A 258 -6.83 -9.34 -24.46
N SER A 259 -8.11 -9.09 -24.78
CA SER A 259 -9.25 -9.53 -23.97
C SER A 259 -9.27 -11.05 -23.80
N GLN A 260 -9.03 -11.82 -24.88
CA GLN A 260 -8.99 -13.29 -24.82
C GLN A 260 -7.82 -13.81 -23.96
N ARG A 261 -6.68 -13.11 -23.97
CA ARG A 261 -5.54 -13.43 -23.10
C ARG A 261 -5.91 -13.22 -21.64
N TYR A 262 -6.49 -12.06 -21.29
CA TYR A 262 -6.97 -11.82 -19.92
C TYR A 262 -8.06 -12.79 -19.48
N ASP A 263 -9.00 -13.16 -20.36
CA ASP A 263 -10.02 -14.18 -20.07
C ASP A 263 -9.41 -15.55 -19.78
N THR A 264 -8.33 -15.90 -20.46
CA THR A 264 -7.61 -17.16 -20.24
C THR A 264 -6.89 -17.14 -18.89
N ILE A 265 -6.27 -16.03 -18.53
CA ILE A 265 -5.64 -15.84 -17.22
C ILE A 265 -6.69 -15.88 -16.11
N ASN A 266 -7.79 -15.15 -16.25
CA ASN A 266 -8.90 -15.13 -15.29
C ASN A 266 -9.45 -16.54 -15.06
N ARG A 267 -9.64 -17.33 -16.13
CA ARG A 267 -10.03 -18.75 -16.02
C ARG A 267 -8.96 -19.55 -15.29
N PHE A 268 -7.68 -19.39 -15.63
CA PHE A 268 -6.61 -20.11 -14.97
C PHE A 268 -6.60 -19.85 -13.46
N PHE A 269 -6.69 -18.59 -13.03
CA PHE A 269 -6.74 -18.23 -11.61
C PHE A 269 -7.92 -18.89 -10.88
N ARG A 270 -9.14 -18.82 -11.45
CA ARG A 270 -10.34 -19.43 -10.85
C ARG A 270 -10.27 -20.95 -10.72
N HIS A 271 -9.59 -21.64 -11.64
CA HIS A 271 -9.49 -23.11 -11.61
C HIS A 271 -8.31 -23.60 -10.76
N THR A 272 -7.29 -22.78 -10.57
CA THR A 272 -6.02 -23.19 -9.94
C THR A 272 -5.99 -22.88 -8.45
N PHE A 273 -6.60 -21.77 -8.03
CA PHE A 273 -6.44 -21.25 -6.67
C PHE A 273 -7.76 -21.31 -5.90
N GLU A 274 -7.67 -21.67 -4.62
CA GLU A 274 -8.83 -21.67 -3.70
C GLU A 274 -9.26 -20.24 -3.37
N GLU A 275 -8.27 -19.36 -3.19
CA GLU A 275 -8.44 -17.95 -2.84
C GLU A 275 -7.43 -17.11 -3.62
N THR A 276 -7.85 -15.95 -4.12
CA THR A 276 -7.02 -15.01 -4.87
C THR A 276 -7.08 -13.61 -4.27
N PHE A 277 -5.91 -13.05 -3.96
CA PHE A 277 -5.76 -11.75 -3.31
C PHE A 277 -5.02 -10.79 -4.24
N MET A 278 -5.36 -9.51 -4.13
CA MET A 278 -4.58 -8.42 -4.69
C MET A 278 -3.93 -7.64 -3.55
N TYR A 279 -2.62 -7.46 -3.64
CA TYR A 279 -1.86 -6.52 -2.83
C TYR A 279 -1.34 -5.44 -3.75
N ARG A 280 -1.71 -4.19 -3.49
CA ARG A 280 -1.24 -3.03 -4.25
C ARG A 280 -0.51 -2.07 -3.32
N PHE A 281 0.77 -1.85 -3.58
CA PHE A 281 1.55 -0.79 -2.93
C PHE A 281 1.67 0.38 -3.88
N SER A 282 1.23 1.56 -3.43
CA SER A 282 1.36 2.82 -4.16
C SER A 282 2.38 3.71 -3.45
N PHE A 283 3.49 3.98 -4.13
CA PHE A 283 4.53 4.88 -3.68
C PHE A 283 4.55 6.17 -4.51
N TRP A 284 3.39 6.84 -4.58
CA TRP A 284 3.15 8.06 -5.35
C TRP A 284 3.30 7.86 -6.87
N THR A 285 4.53 7.75 -7.36
CA THR A 285 4.85 7.54 -8.79
C THR A 285 5.15 6.09 -9.12
N GLN A 286 5.13 5.17 -8.17
CA GLN A 286 5.41 3.75 -8.41
C GLN A 286 4.27 2.91 -7.88
N GLU A 287 3.87 1.91 -8.66
CA GLU A 287 2.83 0.96 -8.31
C GLU A 287 3.40 -0.46 -8.35
N TYR A 288 3.17 -1.22 -7.28
CA TYR A 288 3.55 -2.62 -7.18
C TYR A 288 2.29 -3.44 -6.90
N ILE A 289 1.86 -4.24 -7.87
CA ILE A 289 0.63 -5.02 -7.80
C ILE A 289 0.98 -6.50 -7.80
N TYR A 290 0.62 -7.19 -6.73
CA TYR A 290 0.69 -8.65 -6.64
C TYR A 290 -0.73 -9.21 -6.69
N VAL A 291 -1.00 -10.07 -7.67
CA VAL A 291 -2.23 -10.87 -7.74
C VAL A 291 -1.86 -12.31 -7.43
N LEU A 292 -2.06 -12.71 -6.18
CA LEU A 292 -1.57 -13.98 -5.63
C LEU A 292 -2.71 -14.92 -5.34
N GLY A 293 -2.57 -16.16 -5.79
CA GLY A 293 -3.44 -17.27 -5.47
C GLY A 293 -2.83 -18.20 -4.45
N LYS A 294 -3.68 -18.73 -3.56
CA LYS A 294 -3.30 -19.76 -2.60
C LYS A 294 -3.50 -21.14 -3.21
N THR A 295 -2.42 -21.90 -3.27
CA THR A 295 -2.43 -23.31 -3.70
C THR A 295 -2.98 -24.23 -2.59
N PRO A 296 -3.39 -25.47 -2.89
CA PRO A 296 -3.78 -26.45 -1.88
C PRO A 296 -2.68 -26.73 -0.84
N GLY A 297 -1.41 -26.64 -1.26
CA GLY A 297 -0.23 -26.69 -0.38
C GLY A 297 0.00 -25.44 0.47
N LYS A 298 -0.89 -24.45 0.42
CA LYS A 298 -0.82 -23.13 1.09
C LYS A 298 0.36 -22.25 0.67
N ASN A 299 0.99 -22.55 -0.47
CA ASN A 299 1.95 -21.64 -1.10
C ASN A 299 1.21 -20.52 -1.84
N LEU A 300 1.84 -19.35 -1.93
CA LEU A 300 1.33 -18.20 -2.67
C LEU A 300 2.07 -18.07 -3.99
N VAL A 301 1.31 -18.10 -5.08
CA VAL A 301 1.83 -18.05 -6.46
C VAL A 301 0.87 -17.19 -7.29
N GLY A 302 1.36 -16.43 -8.26
CA GLY A 302 0.51 -15.62 -9.10
C GLY A 302 1.29 -14.68 -10.00
N LEU A 303 0.79 -13.47 -10.16
CA LEU A 303 1.36 -12.45 -11.01
C LEU A 303 1.83 -11.25 -10.19
N TYR A 304 2.88 -10.61 -10.66
CA TYR A 304 3.44 -9.38 -10.13
C TYR A 304 3.60 -8.36 -11.26
N LEU A 305 3.33 -7.10 -10.98
CA LEU A 305 3.55 -5.97 -11.86
C LEU A 305 4.19 -4.84 -11.06
N ASP A 306 5.27 -4.27 -11.60
CA ASP A 306 5.75 -2.93 -11.30
C ASP A 306 5.37 -1.98 -12.45
N SER A 307 5.11 -0.74 -12.08
CA SER A 307 4.80 0.32 -13.04
C SER A 307 5.20 1.66 -12.47
N GLU A 308 5.87 2.45 -13.29
CA GLU A 308 6.29 3.81 -12.97
C GLU A 308 5.41 4.83 -13.68
N PHE A 309 4.94 5.81 -12.93
CA PHE A 309 4.36 7.03 -13.43
C PHE A 309 5.47 7.82 -14.11
N ILE A 310 5.38 7.96 -15.43
CA ILE A 310 6.32 8.77 -16.21
C ILE A 310 5.69 10.14 -16.40
N TYR A 311 6.29 11.12 -15.73
CA TYR A 311 6.02 12.53 -15.98
C TYR A 311 6.50 12.87 -17.40
N ASN A 312 5.56 13.18 -18.29
CA ASN A 312 5.84 13.57 -19.67
C ASN A 312 5.46 15.06 -19.86
N PRO A 313 6.37 16.00 -19.50
CA PRO A 313 6.10 17.44 -19.53
C PRO A 313 5.91 18.03 -20.93
#